data_AF-A0A0G1SJU4-F1
#
_entry.id   AF-A0A0G1SJU4-F1
#
_cell.length_a   1.000
_cell.length_b   1.000
_cell.length_c   1.000
_cell.angle_alpha   90.00
_cell.angle_beta   90.00
_cell.angle_gamma   90.00
#
_symmetry.space_group_name_H-M   'P 1'
#
loop_
_entity.id
_entity.type
_entity.pdbx_description
1 polymer ?
#
loop_
_entity_poly.entity_id
_entity_poly.type
_entity_poly.pdbx_seq_one_letter_code
_entity_poly.pdbx_strand_id
1 'polypeptide(L)' 'LTSDVGTIRGDFVLDSYQMSDADGRAVRNLIHASGSPEEAVVEINHWFAAQEVHQYQLIQEKILYDVNLDGILE' A
#
# COMPACT_ATOMS: atom_id res chain seq x y z
N LEU A 1 11.90 -4.21 16.06
CA LEU A 1 10.97 -4.28 14.91
C LEU A 1 11.82 -4.21 13.65
N THR A 2 12.05 -5.35 12.99
CA THR A 2 12.80 -5.44 11.73
C THR A 2 11.82 -5.82 10.62
N SER A 3 12.06 -5.37 9.40
CA SER A 3 11.29 -5.80 8.22
C SER A 3 11.98 -7.00 7.58
N ASP A 4 11.20 -7.99 7.17
CA ASP A 4 11.72 -9.20 6.56
C ASP A 4 12.20 -8.94 5.12
N VAL A 5 13.17 -9.74 4.68
CA VAL A 5 13.70 -9.72 3.30
C VAL A 5 12.59 -10.03 2.31
N GLY A 6 12.54 -9.30 1.20
CA GLY A 6 11.49 -9.36 0.19
C GLY A 6 10.35 -8.36 0.39
N THR A 7 10.31 -7.66 1.54
CA THR A 7 9.41 -6.52 1.73
C THR A 7 10.06 -5.23 1.24
N ILE A 8 9.26 -4.24 0.81
CA ILE A 8 9.77 -2.93 0.37
C ILE A 8 10.72 -2.32 1.42
N ARG A 9 10.35 -2.36 2.70
CA ARG A 9 11.19 -1.80 3.76
C ARG A 9 12.44 -2.65 4.04
N GLY A 10 12.32 -3.98 4.03
CA GLY A 10 13.45 -4.87 4.24
C GLY A 10 14.52 -4.74 3.17
N ASP A 11 14.12 -4.53 1.91
CA ASP A 11 15.04 -4.49 0.78
C ASP A 11 15.61 -3.07 0.50
N PHE A 12 14.89 -2.01 0.86
CA PHE A 12 15.24 -0.63 0.48
C PHE A 12 15.53 0.34 1.64
N VAL A 13 15.35 -0.04 2.90
CA VAL A 13 15.59 0.85 4.05
C VAL A 13 16.88 0.48 4.77
N LEU A 14 17.75 1.48 4.97
CA LEU A 14 18.99 1.37 5.75
C LEU A 14 18.92 2.09 7.11
N ASP A 15 17.80 2.77 7.38
CA ASP A 15 17.62 3.58 8.58
C ASP A 15 17.08 2.77 9.76
N SER A 16 17.24 3.26 10.98
CA SER A 16 16.76 2.61 12.20
C SER A 16 16.23 3.63 13.20
N TYR A 17 15.38 3.18 14.13
CA TYR A 17 14.88 4.03 15.22
C TYR A 17 16.03 4.63 16.02
N GLN A 18 17.07 3.85 16.32
CA GLN A 18 18.23 4.33 17.07
C GLN A 18 18.98 5.45 16.34
N MET A 19 19.18 5.31 15.02
CA MET A 19 19.81 6.35 14.21
C MET A 19 18.94 7.60 14.12
N SER A 20 17.63 7.43 13.89
CA SER A 20 16.70 8.55 13.77
C SER A 20 16.52 9.31 15.09
N ASP A 21 16.50 8.61 16.22
CA ASP A 21 16.36 9.20 17.55
C ASP A 21 17.60 10.00 17.93
N ALA A 22 18.80 9.46 17.66
CA ALA A 22 20.06 10.18 17.87
C ALA A 22 20.16 11.46 17.02
N ASP A 23 19.61 11.41 15.80
CA ASP A 23 19.55 12.54 14.87
C ASP A 23 18.35 13.49 15.13
N GLY A 24 17.46 13.19 16.08
CA GLY A 24 16.28 14.01 16.40
C GLY A 24 15.25 14.12 15.28
N ARG A 25 15.08 13.05 14.47
CA ARG A 25 14.21 13.02 13.29
C ARG A 25 13.32 11.77 13.28
N ALA A 26 12.31 11.77 12.43
CA ALA A 26 11.55 10.55 12.15
C ALA A 26 12.39 9.53 11.35
N VAL A 27 12.05 8.25 11.50
CA VAL A 27 12.62 7.16 10.70
C VAL A 27 12.22 7.32 9.23
N ARG A 28 13.18 7.14 8.33
CA ARG A 28 12.97 7.20 6.89
C ARG A 28 12.71 5.80 6.34
N ASN A 29 11.44 5.40 6.33
CA ASN A 29 11.02 4.03 5.95
C ASN A 29 10.30 3.94 4.58
N LEU A 30 10.58 4.91 3.70
CA LEU A 30 10.22 4.99 2.28
C LEU A 30 8.73 5.15 1.95
N ILE A 31 7.83 4.39 2.57
CA ILE A 31 6.42 4.27 2.16
C ILE A 31 5.48 4.33 3.36
N HIS A 32 4.30 4.91 3.17
CA HIS A 32 3.16 4.88 4.09
C HIS A 32 2.06 3.96 3.52
N ALA A 33 1.33 3.30 4.42
CA ALA A 33 0.11 2.57 4.11
C ALA A 33 -0.83 2.66 5.33
N SER A 34 -2.13 2.75 5.07
CA SER A 34 -3.15 2.83 6.12
C SER A 34 -3.06 1.62 7.07
N GLY A 35 -3.15 1.84 8.38
CA GLY A 35 -2.99 0.80 9.40
C GLY A 35 -4.25 -0.01 9.67
N SER A 36 -5.42 0.47 9.25
CA SER A 36 -6.72 -0.19 9.41
C SER A 36 -7.69 0.19 8.29
N PRO A 37 -8.79 -0.57 8.08
CA PRO A 37 -9.85 -0.20 7.15
C PRO A 37 -10.48 1.17 7.46
N GLU A 38 -10.65 1.49 8.73
CA GLU A 38 -11.21 2.77 9.19
C GLU A 38 -10.28 3.93 8.83
N GLU A 39 -8.97 3.78 9.06
CA GLU A 39 -7.97 4.78 8.66
C GLU A 39 -7.92 4.94 7.14
N ALA A 40 -8.01 3.84 6.37
CA ALA A 40 -7.98 3.90 4.92
C ALA A 40 -9.12 4.76 4.35
N VAL A 41 -10.35 4.63 4.89
CA VAL A 41 -11.49 5.44 4.48
C VAL A 41 -11.23 6.94 4.73
N VAL A 42 -10.64 7.28 5.88
CA VAL A 42 -10.33 8.68 6.22
C VAL A 42 -9.22 9.22 5.32
N GLU A 43 -8.14 8.46 5.13
CA GLU A 43 -6.99 8.86 4.32
C GLU A 43 -7.36 9.02 2.84
N ILE A 44 -8.09 8.08 2.23
CA ILE A 44 -8.50 8.17 0.82
C ILE A 44 -9.29 9.46 0.57
N ASN A 45 -10.26 9.77 1.44
CA ASN A 45 -11.07 10.98 1.33
C ASN A 45 -10.27 12.26 1.60
N HIS A 46 -9.14 12.17 2.31
CA HIS A 46 -8.25 13.31 2.57
C HIS A 46 -7.37 13.63 1.37
N TRP A 47 -6.84 12.61 0.69
CA TRP A 47 -5.88 12.77 -0.39
C TRP A 47 -6.50 12.92 -1.78
N PHE A 48 -7.68 12.32 -2.00
CA PHE A 48 -8.30 12.25 -3.32
C PHE A 48 -9.74 12.75 -3.29
N ALA A 49 -10.11 13.51 -4.31
CA ALA A 49 -11.51 13.77 -4.61
C ALA A 49 -12.16 12.55 -5.29
N ALA A 50 -13.47 12.39 -5.14
CA ALA A 50 -14.19 11.22 -5.64
C ALA A 50 -13.99 10.99 -7.16
N GLN A 51 -13.85 12.06 -7.95
CA GLN A 51 -13.62 11.98 -9.40
C GLN A 51 -12.21 11.54 -9.80
N GLU A 52 -11.23 11.57 -8.89
CA GLU A 52 -9.85 11.12 -9.14
C GLU A 52 -9.70 9.60 -8.95
N VAL A 53 -10.69 8.96 -8.29
CA VAL A 53 -10.71 7.52 -8.08
C VAL A 53 -11.33 6.85 -9.30
N HIS A 54 -10.49 6.20 -10.10
CA HIS A 54 -10.90 5.53 -11.32
C HIS A 54 -11.38 4.10 -11.07
N GLN A 55 -12.54 3.76 -11.63
CA GLN A 55 -13.07 2.39 -11.62
C GLN A 55 -12.79 1.73 -12.98
N TYR A 56 -11.93 0.73 -12.96
CA TYR A 56 -11.63 -0.13 -14.11
C TYR A 56 -11.15 -1.49 -13.57
N GLN A 57 -11.20 -2.52 -14.41
CA GLN A 57 -10.76 -3.86 -14.03
C GLN A 57 -9.46 -4.23 -14.74
N LEU A 58 -8.53 -4.81 -14.01
CA LEU A 58 -7.30 -5.36 -14.58
C LEU A 58 -7.54 -6.80 -15.08
N ILE A 59 -6.79 -7.22 -16.10
CA ILE A 59 -6.84 -8.60 -16.60
C ILE A 59 -6.46 -9.60 -15.49
N GLN A 60 -5.46 -9.25 -14.68
CA GLN A 60 -5.01 -10.07 -13.57
C GLN A 60 -6.07 -10.23 -12.50
N GLU A 61 -6.90 -9.20 -12.28
CA GLU A 61 -8.03 -9.24 -11.35
C GLU A 61 -9.08 -10.24 -11.85
N LYS A 62 -9.42 -10.21 -13.15
CA LYS A 62 -10.29 -11.23 -13.75
C LYS A 62 -9.71 -12.63 -13.58
N ILE A 63 -8.43 -12.85 -13.89
CA ILE A 63 -7.81 -14.18 -13.73
C ILE A 63 -7.87 -14.67 -12.28
N LEU A 64 -7.70 -13.77 -11.30
CA LEU A 64 -7.63 -14.14 -9.89
C LEU A 64 -9.01 -14.35 -9.24
N TYR A 65 -10.01 -13.55 -9.63
CA TYR A 65 -11.32 -13.51 -8.97
C TYR A 65 -12.48 -14.03 -9.83
N ASP A 66 -12.33 -14.09 -11.15
CA ASP A 66 -13.31 -14.69 -12.07
C ASP A 66 -12.95 -16.17 -12.30
N VAL A 67 -13.29 -16.99 -11.29
CA VAL A 67 -13.02 -18.44 -11.29
C VAL A 67 -13.73 -19.16 -12.44
N ASN A 68 -14.87 -18.62 -12.91
CA ASN A 68 -15.71 -19.24 -13.92
C ASN A 68 -15.53 -18.63 -15.33
N LEU A 69 -14.78 -17.52 -15.47
CA LEU A 69 -14.64 -16.75 -16.71
C LEU A 69 -16.00 -16.28 -17.28
N ASP A 70 -16.99 -16.05 -16.40
CA ASP A 70 -18.38 -15.77 -16.78
C ASP A 70 -18.48 -14.46 -17.60
N GLY A 71 -17.54 -13.53 -17.40
CA GLY A 71 -17.50 -12.25 -18.12
C GLY A 71 -16.74 -12.24 -19.46
N ILE A 72 -16.28 -13.39 -19.97
CA ILE A 72 -15.61 -13.53 -21.30
C ILE A 72 -16.54 -14.17 -22.34
N LEU A 73 -17.60 -14.88 -21.92
CA LEU A 73 -18.46 -15.70 -22.79
C LEU A 73 -19.89 -15.18 -22.98
N GLU A 74 -20.23 -13.97 -22.49
CA GLU A 74 -21.43 -13.21 -22.92
C GLU A 74 -21.13 -12.26 -24.09
#